data_AF-A0A945WFX5-F1
#
_entry.id   AF-A0A945WFX5-F1
#
_cell.length_a   1.000
_cell.length_b   1.000
_cell.length_c   1.000
_cell.angle_alpha   90.00
_cell.angle_beta   90.00
_cell.angle_gamma   90.00
#
_symmetry.space_group_name_H-M   'P 1'
#
loop_
_entity.id
_entity.type
_entity.pdbx_description
1 polymer ?
#
loop_
_entity_poly.entity_id
_entity_poly.type
_entity_poly.pdbx_seq_one_letter_code
_entity_poly.pdbx_strand_id
1 'polypeptide(L)'
;MKLNATAIDLLVSKQWKIFEPYAGISTQLNHGKETTSKVELTSENSMTPRLMIGTQLKYKFATASVEYDVSTLNTLAFKVGATF
;
A
#
# COMPACT_ATOMS: atom_id res chain seq x y z
N MET A 1 14.30 5.23 -13.41
CA MET A 1 14.01 4.32 -12.28
C MET A 1 12.62 3.72 -12.49
N LYS A 2 12.52 2.42 -12.77
CA LYS A 2 11.23 1.71 -12.82
C LYS A 2 11.20 0.80 -11.59
N LEU A 3 10.29 1.09 -10.67
CA LEU A 3 10.04 0.29 -9.48
C LEU A 3 8.74 -0.46 -9.73
N ASN A 4 8.78 -1.78 -9.82
CA ASN A 4 7.58 -2.61 -9.84
C ASN A 4 7.41 -3.21 -8.44
N ALA A 5 6.32 -2.86 -7.78
CA ALA A 5 5.98 -3.38 -6.47
C ALA A 5 4.73 -4.24 -6.59
N THR A 6 4.84 -5.50 -6.20
CA THR A 6 3.70 -6.42 -6.09
C THR A 6 3.48 -6.69 -4.61
N ALA A 7 2.25 -6.52 -4.12
CA ALA A 7 1.91 -6.80 -2.74
C ALA A 7 0.80 -7.86 -2.67
N ILE A 8 0.87 -8.71 -1.64
CA ILE A 8 -0.23 -9.58 -1.24
C ILE A 8 -0.73 -9.08 0.11
N ASP A 9 -2.00 -8.69 0.14
CA ASP A 9 -2.61 -8.05 1.30
C ASP A 9 -3.68 -8.99 1.90
N LEU A 10 -3.59 -9.26 3.20
CA LEU A 10 -4.62 -9.93 3.98
C LEU A 10 -5.23 -8.92 4.94
N LEU A 11 -6.45 -8.49 4.64
CA LEU A 11 -7.16 -7.45 5.37
C LEU A 11 -8.40 -8.01 6.05
N VAL A 12 -8.65 -7.60 7.28
CA VAL A 12 -9.95 -7.74 7.94
C VAL A 12 -10.58 -6.35 8.04
N SER A 13 -11.82 -6.22 7.57
CA SER A 13 -12.55 -4.96 7.60
C SER A 13 -13.93 -5.15 8.20
N LYS A 14 -14.49 -4.07 8.73
CA LYS A 14 -15.88 -4.05 9.16
C LYS A 14 -16.57 -2.80 8.65
N GLN A 15 -17.53 -2.97 7.75
CA GLN A 15 -18.29 -1.85 7.22
C GLN A 15 -19.34 -1.37 8.25
N TRP A 16 -19.27 -0.09 8.58
CA TRP A 16 -20.17 0.66 9.45
C TRP A 16 -20.72 1.89 8.72
N LYS A 17 -21.85 1.70 8.04
CA LYS A 17 -22.49 2.71 7.18
C LYS A 17 -21.51 3.21 6.11
N ILE A 18 -21.02 4.44 6.27
CA ILE A 18 -20.09 5.10 5.35
C ILE A 18 -18.63 4.87 5.76
N PHE A 19 -18.36 4.38 6.97
CA PHE A 19 -17.01 4.12 7.47
C PHE A 19 -16.70 2.64 7.40
N GLU A 20 -15.48 2.30 7.01
CA GLU A 20 -14.98 0.94 6.92
C GLU A 20 -13.56 0.92 7.47
N PRO A 21 -13.40 0.85 8.80
CA PRO A 21 -12.10 0.55 9.38
C PRO A 21 -11.62 -0.82 8.92
N TYR A 22 -10.33 -0.91 8.65
CA TYR A 22 -9.65 -2.15 8.30
C TYR A 22 -8.28 -2.23 8.97
N ALA A 23 -7.86 -3.46 9.22
CA ALA A 23 -6.52 -3.76 9.68
C ALA A 23 -6.06 -5.04 9.00
N GLY A 24 -4.76 -5.18 8.79
CA GLY A 24 -4.24 -6.37 8.15
C GLY A 24 -2.74 -6.41 8.08
N ILE A 25 -2.27 -7.42 7.38
CA ILE A 25 -0.86 -7.62 7.08
C ILE A 25 -0.69 -7.68 5.57
N SER A 26 0.44 -7.17 5.12
CA SER A 26 0.81 -7.17 3.72
C SER A 26 2.25 -7.63 3.58
N THR A 27 2.53 -8.41 2.55
CA THR A 27 3.89 -8.69 2.13
C THR A 27 4.11 -8.02 0.78
N GLN A 28 5.07 -7.08 0.74
CA GLN A 28 5.42 -6.39 -0.49
C GLN A 28 6.72 -6.94 -1.04
N LEU A 29 6.66 -7.36 -2.30
CA LEU A 29 7.81 -7.68 -3.13
C LEU A 29 8.13 -6.45 -3.98
N ASN A 30 9.18 -5.74 -3.60
CA ASN A 30 9.68 -4.60 -4.34
C ASN A 30 10.78 -5.07 -5.31
N HIS A 31 10.56 -4.87 -6.60
CA HIS A 31 11.53 -5.12 -7.66
C HIS A 31 12.05 -3.77 -8.16
N GLY A 32 13.22 -3.36 -7.67
CA GLY A 32 13.89 -2.15 -8.12
C GLY A 32 14.98 -2.49 -9.13
N LYS A 33 14.90 -1.94 -10.36
CA LYS A 33 16.05 -1.89 -11.27
C LYS A 33 16.67 -0.50 -11.19
N GLU A 34 17.77 -0.36 -10.45
CA GLU A 34 18.57 0.86 -10.49
C GLU A 34 19.15 1.02 -11.90
N THR A 35 18.83 2.14 -12.55
CA THR A 35 19.41 2.48 -13.86
C THR A 35 20.40 3.62 -13.63
N THR A 36 21.59 3.30 -13.14
CA THR A 36 22.72 4.24 -13.23
C THR A 36 23.34 4.10 -14.62
N SER A 37 23.62 5.22 -15.28
CA SER A 37 23.94 5.33 -16.72
C SER A 37 25.22 4.61 -17.20
N LYS A 38 25.83 3.72 -16.42
CA LYS A 38 27.09 3.06 -16.81
C LYS A 38 27.30 1.61 -16.35
N VAL A 39 26.50 1.05 -15.45
CA VAL A 39 26.69 -0.34 -14.98
C VAL A 39 25.34 -0.92 -14.57
N GLU A 40 24.97 -2.09 -15.11
CA GLU A 40 23.82 -2.85 -14.61
C GLU A 40 24.12 -3.31 -13.19
N LEU A 41 23.51 -2.62 -12.21
CA LEU A 41 23.68 -2.92 -10.80
C LEU A 41 22.48 -3.76 -10.32
N THR A 42 22.85 -4.90 -9.75
CA THR A 42 22.16 -5.79 -8.81
C THR A 42 20.65 -5.63 -8.69
N SER A 43 19.92 -6.65 -9.14
CA SER A 43 18.48 -6.78 -8.89
C SER A 43 18.25 -7.07 -7.41
N GLU A 44 17.90 -6.06 -6.63
CA GLU A 44 17.51 -6.24 -5.23
C GLU A 44 16.03 -6.62 -5.15
N ASN A 45 15.77 -7.84 -4.68
CA ASN A 45 14.45 -8.31 -4.32
C ASN A 45 14.29 -8.10 -2.81
N SER A 46 13.56 -7.08 -2.40
CA SER A 46 13.27 -6.83 -0.99
C SER A 46 11.85 -7.27 -0.68
N MET A 47 11.73 -8.27 0.21
CA MET A 47 10.46 -8.70 0.78
C MET A 47 10.28 -8.02 2.14
N THR A 48 9.31 -7.11 2.23
CA THR A 48 9.04 -6.38 3.48
C THR A 48 7.68 -6.78 4.02
N PRO A 49 7.59 -7.37 5.23
CA PRO A 49 6.33 -7.53 5.93
C PRO A 49 5.86 -6.18 6.46
N ARG A 50 4.57 -5.91 6.33
CA ARG A 50 3.94 -4.65 6.69
C ARG A 50 2.67 -4.94 7.49
N LEU A 51 2.47 -4.18 8.55
CA LEU A 51 1.19 -4.10 9.25
C LEU A 51 0.44 -2.88 8.73
N MET A 52 -0.81 -3.06 8.35
CA MET A 52 -1.64 -2.02 7.78
C MET A 52 -2.80 -1.75 8.72
N ILE A 53 -3.03 -0.49 9.08
CA ILE A 53 -4.25 -0.07 9.73
C ILE A 53 -4.82 1.12 8.97
N GLY A 54 -6.11 1.14 8.76
CA GLY A 54 -6.71 2.20 7.98
C GLY A 54 -8.21 2.32 8.18
N THR A 55 -8.75 3.34 7.56
CA THR A 55 -10.19 3.54 7.49
C THR A 55 -10.54 4.10 6.13
N GLN A 56 -11.65 3.61 5.59
CA GLN A 56 -12.21 4.11 4.35
C GLN A 56 -13.57 4.74 4.61
N LEU A 57 -13.80 5.91 4.03
CA LEU A 57 -15.08 6.58 3.95
C LEU A 57 -15.63 6.40 2.53
N LYS A 58 -16.72 5.64 2.39
CA LYS A 58 -17.45 5.43 1.14
C LYS A 58 -18.73 6.26 1.16
N TYR A 59 -18.82 7.26 0.29
CA TYR A 59 -20.02 8.08 0.12
C TYR A 59 -20.42 8.19 -1.35
N LYS A 60 -21.46 7.46 -1.75
CA LYS A 60 -21.96 7.38 -3.13
C LYS A 60 -20.83 7.02 -4.12
N PHE A 61 -20.38 7.99 -4.90
CA PHE A 61 -19.32 7.88 -5.90
C PHE A 61 -17.95 8.31 -5.36
N ALA A 62 -17.88 8.88 -4.16
CA ALA A 62 -16.63 9.33 -3.56
C ALA A 62 -16.13 8.32 -2.53
N THR A 63 -14.83 8.05 -2.58
CA THR A 63 -14.11 7.26 -1.61
C THR A 63 -12.93 8.08 -1.09
N ALA A 64 -12.80 8.19 0.22
CA ALA A 64 -11.60 8.67 0.87
C ALA A 64 -11.06 7.56 1.78
N SER A 65 -9.75 7.37 1.85
CA SER A 65 -9.16 6.47 2.84
C SER A 65 -7.87 7.04 3.40
N VAL A 66 -7.63 6.68 4.65
CA VAL A 66 -6.39 6.96 5.37
C VAL A 66 -5.84 5.62 5.80
N GLU A 67 -4.58 5.38 5.46
CA GLU A 67 -3.88 4.14 5.73
C GLU A 67 -2.54 4.46 6.38
N TYR A 68 -2.24 3.74 7.45
CA TYR A 68 -0.98 3.79 8.13
C TYR A 68 -0.31 2.42 8.03
N ASP A 69 0.84 2.40 7.38
CA ASP A 69 1.68 1.24 7.22
C ASP A 69 2.77 1.26 8.28
N VAL A 70 2.69 0.31 9.21
CA VAL A 70 3.72 0.01 10.20
C VAL A 70 4.67 -1.02 9.59
N SER A 71 5.81 -0.54 9.13
CA SER A 71 6.90 -1.33 8.53
C SER A 71 8.23 -0.81 9.05
N THR A 72 9.36 -1.30 8.53
CA THR A 72 10.69 -0.70 8.82
C THR A 72 10.73 0.80 8.48
N LEU A 73 9.93 1.22 7.49
CA LEU A 73 9.66 2.62 7.16
C LEU A 73 8.17 2.90 7.38
N ASN A 74 7.84 3.57 8.49
CA ASN A 74 6.47 3.97 8.78
C ASN A 74 5.97 4.93 7.69
N THR A 75 4.87 4.57 7.04
CA THR A 75 4.30 5.36 5.93
C THR A 75 2.85 5.70 6.22
N LEU A 76 2.48 6.95 5.98
CA LEU A 76 1.10 7.41 6.06
C LEU A 76 0.61 7.76 4.65
N ALA A 77 -0.48 7.14 4.22
CA ALA A 77 -1.06 7.35 2.91
C ALA A 77 -2.48 7.91 3.02
N PHE A 78 -2.74 8.96 2.24
CA PHE A 78 -4.07 9.52 2.02
C PHE A 78 -4.48 9.19 0.59
N LYS A 79 -5.58 8.46 0.43
CA LYS A 79 -6.10 8.07 -0.88
C LYS A 79 -7.48 8.69 -1.05
N VAL A 80 -7.72 9.28 -2.21
CA VAL A 80 -9.03 9.79 -2.61
C VAL A 80 -9.33 9.25 -3.99
N GLY A 81 -10.54 8.74 -4.17
CA GLY A 81 -10.98 8.10 -5.40
C GLY A 81 -12.43 8.44 -5.69
N ALA A 82 -12.78 8.41 -6.96
CA ALA A 82 -14.15 8.48 -7.42
C ALA A 82 -14.48 7.20 -8.20
N THR A 83 -15.61 6.58 -7.89
CA THR A 83 -16.18 5.47 -8.64
C THR A 83 -17.35 6.02 -9.46
N PHE A 84 -17.21 5.97 -10.77
CA PHE A 84 -18.22 6.38 -11.76
C PHE A 84 -18.75 5.18 -12.54
#